data_AF-A0A2N2GAX4-F1
#
_entry.id   AF-A0A2N2GAX4-F1
#
_cell.length_a   1.000
_cell.length_b   1.000
_cell.length_c   1.000
_cell.angle_alpha   90.00
_cell.angle_beta   90.00
_cell.angle_gamma   90.00
#
_symmetry.space_group_name_H-M   'P 1'
#
loop_
_entity.id
_entity.type
_entity.pdbx_description
1 polymer ?
#
loop_
_entity_poly.entity_id
_entity_poly.type
_entity_poly.pdbx_seq_one_letter_code
_entity_poly.pdbx_strand_id
1 'polypeptide(L)'
;MEKLFRACSGISHVFCGIIFLGIFIFAGIQAGEAARPADVTQANQKERGTDNNRYNIQALDLTQADRKEVTVRVAAADAEWKNSGVLVRKGIKYKISASGNWSLGPICGVTGPDGVGNSAICGGVIVKGSGSLLVGKIGEEGDPFAIGSGIQLTAEEDGVLFFNVNGGLKVFCSGQVKVTTAVLSPPPEPVVAHSRKSDIDELPAIKTKPNKNAYAIVIGIEQYRQKLPRADFAVSDAKLMSEYLIKVMGYPEENVVVLVNDHAALGDFVKYFEKWLPNNVEKGGTVLVYYSGHGAPSPKTGDAYLVPYDGDPSFIAETGYSLQRMYEALGKLPAKEIVVALDSCFSGAGGRSVIARGMRPLVMNLQGGLPLSRNITVLSASAGDQISATYDEKGHGLFTYFLLKGIRNEDVVRPDGSIKMDDLFGYIKPQVERIARKQYNNEQTPQLMGAKKN
;
A
#
# COMPACT_ATOMS: atom_id res chain seq x y z
N MET A 1 52.48 -11.50 46.42
CA MET A 1 51.39 -11.49 47.41
C MET A 1 51.73 -10.74 48.72
N GLU A 2 52.99 -10.55 49.09
CA GLU A 2 53.36 -9.84 50.34
C GLU A 2 53.41 -8.30 50.28
N LYS A 3 53.25 -7.67 49.11
CA LYS A 3 53.27 -6.20 48.99
C LYS A 3 51.90 -5.52 48.91
N LEU A 4 50.79 -6.28 48.88
CA LEU A 4 49.43 -5.72 48.87
C LEU A 4 48.77 -5.64 50.26
N PHE A 5 49.37 -6.23 51.29
CA PHE A 5 48.78 -6.26 52.64
C PHE A 5 48.99 -4.97 53.46
N ARG A 6 49.81 -4.03 52.99
CA ARG A 6 50.20 -2.84 53.78
C ARG A 6 49.46 -1.53 53.47
N ALA A 7 48.44 -1.55 52.60
CA ALA A 7 47.72 -0.33 52.21
C ALA A 7 46.24 -0.27 52.64
N CYS A 8 45.81 -1.12 53.58
CA CYS A 8 44.47 -1.04 54.18
C CYS A 8 44.53 -1.10 55.71
N SER A 9 45.02 -0.03 56.34
CA SER A 9 44.68 0.30 57.72
C SER A 9 44.27 1.77 57.76
N GLY A 10 42.98 2.06 57.56
CA GLY A 10 42.51 3.44 57.80
C GLY A 10 41.13 3.87 57.31
N ILE A 11 40.40 3.13 56.45
CA ILE A 11 39.07 3.57 55.99
C ILE A 11 38.11 2.36 55.87
N SER A 12 36.86 2.57 56.32
CA SER A 12 35.77 1.64 56.61
C SER A 12 35.47 0.53 55.58
N HIS A 13 34.93 -0.60 56.08
CA HIS A 13 34.71 -1.92 55.47
C HIS A 13 33.95 -2.02 54.12
N VAL A 14 33.59 -0.91 53.48
CA VAL A 14 32.74 -0.91 52.26
C VAL A 14 33.56 -0.84 50.96
N PHE A 15 34.84 -0.43 51.01
CA PHE A 15 35.68 -0.27 49.81
C PHE A 15 36.57 -1.47 49.43
N CYS A 16 36.63 -2.54 50.25
CA CYS A 16 37.51 -3.69 50.00
C CYS A 16 36.88 -4.78 49.10
N GLY A 17 35.54 -4.85 49.02
CA GLY A 17 34.82 -5.87 48.25
C GLY A 17 34.82 -5.67 46.73
N ILE A 18 35.08 -4.45 46.25
CA ILE A 18 34.96 -4.08 44.83
C ILE A 18 36.23 -4.47 44.03
N ILE A 19 37.38 -4.66 44.69
CA ILE A 19 38.63 -5.05 44.01
C ILE A 19 38.72 -6.58 43.80
N PHE A 20 37.96 -7.39 44.54
CA PHE A 20 38.05 -8.86 44.45
C PHE A 20 37.16 -9.51 43.38
N LEU A 21 36.16 -8.80 42.84
CA LEU A 21 35.28 -9.36 41.79
C LEU A 21 35.80 -9.14 40.36
N GLY A 22 36.77 -8.22 40.17
CA GLY A 22 37.32 -7.86 38.86
C GLY A 22 38.39 -8.83 38.31
N ILE A 23 38.87 -9.79 39.11
CA ILE A 23 39.98 -10.68 38.72
C ILE A 23 39.49 -12.07 38.26
N PHE A 24 38.24 -12.45 38.52
CA PHE A 24 37.71 -13.76 38.12
C PHE A 24 37.18 -13.84 36.69
N ILE A 25 37.02 -12.72 35.98
CA ILE A 25 36.45 -12.70 34.62
C ILE A 25 37.53 -12.82 33.53
N PHE A 26 38.82 -12.68 33.84
CA PHE A 26 39.90 -12.68 32.84
C PHE A 26 40.73 -13.98 32.72
N ALA A 27 40.38 -15.04 33.45
CA ALA A 27 41.18 -16.29 33.50
C ALA A 27 40.40 -17.57 33.10
N GLY A 28 39.45 -17.45 32.17
CA GLY A 28 38.66 -18.60 31.65
C GLY A 28 38.91 -18.96 30.19
N ILE A 29 39.91 -18.34 29.54
CA ILE A 29 40.26 -18.61 28.14
C ILE A 29 41.60 -19.37 28.12
N GLN A 30 41.60 -20.51 27.41
CA GLN A 30 42.70 -21.46 27.11
C GLN A 30 42.95 -22.60 28.11
N ALA A 31 42.52 -23.83 27.75
CA ALA A 31 43.37 -24.89 27.16
C ALA A 31 42.78 -26.31 27.39
N GLY A 32 42.92 -27.20 26.40
CA GLY A 32 42.56 -28.62 26.47
C GLY A 32 41.95 -29.14 25.16
N GLU A 33 42.64 -29.14 24.01
CA GLU A 33 43.59 -30.14 23.49
C GLU A 33 42.94 -31.23 22.61
N ALA A 34 43.66 -31.61 21.56
CA ALA A 34 43.15 -32.18 20.32
C ALA A 34 43.27 -33.71 20.24
N ALA A 35 42.31 -34.36 19.58
CA ALA A 35 42.46 -35.68 18.96
C ALA A 35 41.71 -35.72 17.61
N ARG A 36 42.38 -36.22 16.55
CA ARG A 36 41.85 -36.38 15.17
C ARG A 36 41.42 -37.86 14.91
N PRO A 37 41.04 -38.26 13.68
CA PRO A 37 39.65 -38.40 13.25
C PRO A 37 39.28 -39.86 12.91
N ALA A 38 38.00 -40.22 12.98
CA ALA A 38 37.50 -41.42 12.31
C ALA A 38 36.08 -41.19 11.76
N ASP A 39 35.99 -41.57 10.50
CA ASP A 39 34.91 -41.52 9.53
C ASP A 39 33.66 -42.32 9.96
N VAL A 40 32.49 -41.68 10.00
CA VAL A 40 31.20 -42.36 9.82
C VAL A 40 30.26 -41.44 9.04
N THR A 41 30.25 -41.68 7.74
CA THR A 41 29.23 -41.25 6.78
C THR A 41 27.81 -41.70 7.16
N GLN A 42 26.85 -40.83 6.87
CA GLN A 42 25.40 -41.05 6.72
C GLN A 42 24.54 -41.27 7.99
N ALA A 43 23.85 -40.21 8.43
CA ALA A 43 22.38 -40.22 8.56
C ALA A 43 21.83 -38.82 8.89
N ASN A 44 20.73 -38.47 8.21
CA ASN A 44 19.75 -37.43 8.52
C ASN A 44 20.12 -35.95 8.32
N GLN A 45 19.89 -35.50 7.09
CA GLN A 45 19.26 -34.20 6.84
C GLN A 45 17.93 -34.12 7.61
N LYS A 46 17.89 -33.37 8.70
CA LYS A 46 16.64 -32.84 9.27
C LYS A 46 16.91 -31.49 9.92
N GLU A 47 16.42 -30.46 9.24
CA GLU A 47 15.99 -29.17 9.81
C GLU A 47 16.98 -28.42 10.71
N ARG A 48 17.87 -27.62 10.10
CA ARG A 48 18.30 -26.36 10.72
C ARG A 48 17.19 -25.33 10.52
N GLY A 49 16.16 -25.42 11.36
CA GLY A 49 15.30 -24.29 11.65
C GLY A 49 16.08 -23.28 12.47
N THR A 50 16.39 -22.12 11.89
CA THR A 50 16.70 -20.93 12.67
C THR A 50 15.50 -20.64 13.58
N ASP A 51 15.72 -20.69 14.89
CA ASP A 51 14.73 -20.42 15.94
C ASP A 51 14.33 -18.92 15.91
N ASN A 52 13.54 -18.55 14.89
CA ASN A 52 13.00 -17.20 14.67
C ASN A 52 11.66 -16.98 15.40
N ASN A 53 11.32 -17.83 16.38
CA ASN A 53 9.93 -17.96 16.83
C ASN A 53 9.66 -17.43 18.26
N ARG A 54 10.47 -16.50 18.78
CA ARG A 54 10.25 -15.94 20.14
C ARG A 54 9.86 -14.46 20.25
N TYR A 55 9.72 -13.73 19.15
CA TYR A 55 9.28 -12.31 19.19
C TYR A 55 8.21 -11.94 18.15
N ASN A 56 7.44 -12.91 17.67
CA ASN A 56 6.32 -12.64 16.77
C ASN A 56 5.03 -12.37 17.55
N ILE A 57 5.00 -11.30 18.36
CA ILE A 57 3.71 -10.68 18.69
C ILE A 57 3.35 -9.89 17.44
N GLN A 58 2.34 -10.36 16.70
CA GLN A 58 1.79 -9.64 15.55
C GLN A 58 1.30 -8.28 16.06
N ALA A 59 2.08 -7.24 15.79
CA ALA A 59 1.75 -5.89 16.25
C ALA A 59 0.42 -5.47 15.60
N LEU A 60 -0.52 -5.05 16.43
CA LEU A 60 -1.87 -4.71 16.02
C LEU A 60 -1.86 -3.32 15.40
N ASP A 61 -2.38 -3.21 14.18
CA ASP A 61 -2.70 -1.92 13.59
C ASP A 61 -3.99 -1.37 14.19
N LEU A 62 -3.85 -0.47 15.16
CA LEU A 62 -4.99 0.15 15.86
C LEU A 62 -5.91 0.97 14.93
N THR A 63 -5.45 1.32 13.72
CA THR A 63 -6.29 2.02 12.73
C THR A 63 -7.30 1.07 12.09
N GLN A 64 -6.93 -0.20 11.92
CA GLN A 64 -7.74 -1.21 11.23
C GLN A 64 -8.44 -2.17 12.19
N ALA A 65 -8.02 -2.22 13.45
CA ALA A 65 -8.60 -3.12 14.44
C ALA A 65 -9.88 -2.55 15.07
N ASP A 66 -10.80 -3.44 15.45
CA ASP A 66 -11.96 -3.13 16.30
C ASP A 66 -11.54 -2.58 17.66
N ARG A 67 -10.37 -3.02 18.14
CA ARG A 67 -9.75 -2.54 19.37
C ARG A 67 -8.95 -1.26 19.08
N LYS A 68 -9.28 -0.17 19.79
CA LYS A 68 -8.66 1.16 19.61
C LYS A 68 -7.50 1.46 20.56
N GLU A 69 -7.19 0.55 21.48
CA GLU A 69 -6.06 0.69 22.41
C GLU A 69 -5.42 -0.65 22.77
N VAL A 70 -4.11 -0.64 23.01
CA VAL A 70 -3.36 -1.77 23.58
C VAL A 70 -2.69 -1.31 24.86
N THR A 71 -2.72 -2.19 25.86
CA THR A 71 -2.04 -1.96 27.14
C THR A 71 -0.97 -3.02 27.35
N VAL A 72 0.24 -2.60 27.68
CA VAL A 72 1.36 -3.46 28.09
C VAL A 72 1.92 -3.05 29.45
N ARG A 73 2.71 -3.93 30.06
CA ARG A 73 3.50 -3.63 31.25
C ARG A 73 4.98 -3.57 30.86
N VAL A 74 5.65 -2.52 31.33
CA VAL A 74 7.09 -2.29 31.10
C VAL A 74 7.77 -2.35 32.46
N ALA A 75 8.66 -3.32 32.67
CA ALA A 75 9.37 -3.49 33.93
C ALA A 75 10.66 -2.67 33.93
N ALA A 76 11.01 -2.07 35.07
CA ALA A 76 12.26 -1.31 35.16
C ALA A 76 13.52 -2.18 35.09
N ALA A 77 13.39 -3.48 35.39
CA ALA A 77 14.49 -4.44 35.32
C ALA A 77 14.78 -4.95 33.90
N ASP A 78 13.90 -4.67 32.92
CA ASP A 78 14.09 -5.13 31.55
C ASP A 78 15.23 -4.35 30.88
N ALA A 79 16.23 -5.07 30.39
CA ALA A 79 17.33 -4.48 29.60
C ALA A 79 16.90 -4.21 28.16
N GLU A 80 16.05 -5.06 27.60
CA GLU A 80 15.57 -4.97 26.23
C GLU A 80 14.39 -4.00 26.08
N TRP A 81 14.25 -3.47 24.87
CA TRP A 81 13.08 -2.68 24.49
C TRP A 81 11.82 -3.56 24.49
N LYS A 82 10.81 -3.13 25.24
CA LYS A 82 9.53 -3.83 25.31
C LYS A 82 8.69 -3.52 24.07
N ASN A 83 8.40 -4.53 23.26
CA ASN A 83 7.42 -4.42 22.17
C ASN A 83 6.03 -4.09 22.75
N SER A 84 5.41 -3.01 22.29
CA SER A 84 4.09 -2.57 22.74
C SER A 84 2.94 -3.42 22.19
N GLY A 85 3.19 -4.20 21.15
CA GLY A 85 2.15 -4.90 20.38
C GLY A 85 1.34 -3.95 19.47
N VAL A 86 1.80 -2.72 19.23
CA VAL A 86 1.14 -1.74 18.36
C VAL A 86 2.00 -1.42 17.14
N LEU A 87 1.40 -1.56 15.95
CA LEU A 87 1.95 -1.02 14.71
C LEU A 87 1.45 0.41 14.55
N VAL A 88 2.36 1.39 14.65
CA VAL A 88 2.05 2.79 14.37
C VAL A 88 2.19 3.07 12.87
N ARG A 89 1.39 4.01 12.39
CA ARG A 89 1.31 4.41 10.99
C ARG A 89 1.67 5.88 10.84
N LYS A 90 2.50 6.18 9.86
CA LYS A 90 2.91 7.55 9.51
C LYS A 90 1.71 8.47 9.35
N GLY A 91 1.78 9.65 9.95
CA GLY A 91 0.75 10.68 9.91
C GLY A 91 -0.42 10.45 10.87
N ILE A 92 -0.51 9.32 11.57
CA ILE A 92 -1.56 9.04 12.53
C ILE A 92 -1.17 9.58 13.91
N LYS A 93 -2.15 10.15 14.65
CA LYS A 93 -1.98 10.60 16.02
C LYS A 93 -2.26 9.49 17.02
N TYR A 94 -1.37 9.33 17.99
CA TYR A 94 -1.51 8.37 19.08
C TYR A 94 -1.42 9.08 20.42
N LYS A 95 -2.19 8.60 21.40
CA LYS A 95 -2.04 8.95 22.81
C LYS A 95 -1.37 7.79 23.52
N ILE A 96 -0.24 8.06 24.15
CA ILE A 96 0.42 7.13 25.05
C ILE A 96 0.20 7.64 26.46
N SER A 97 -0.28 6.79 27.36
CA SER A 97 -0.51 7.11 28.77
C SER A 97 0.11 6.03 29.64
N ALA A 98 0.82 6.44 30.68
CA ALA A 98 1.52 5.52 31.57
C ALA A 98 1.18 5.81 33.03
N SER A 99 1.02 4.75 33.81
CA SER A 99 0.77 4.83 35.25
C SER A 99 1.40 3.67 36.01
N GLY A 100 1.54 3.84 37.32
CA GLY A 100 2.29 2.91 38.17
C GLY A 100 3.65 3.49 38.55
N ASN A 101 4.42 2.68 39.26
CA ASN A 101 5.68 3.11 39.85
C ASN A 101 6.75 2.05 39.64
N TRP A 102 7.98 2.52 39.50
CA TRP A 102 9.17 1.68 39.51
C TRP A 102 10.29 2.33 40.31
N SER A 103 11.33 1.57 40.60
CA SER A 103 12.54 2.05 41.23
C SER A 103 13.74 1.65 40.39
N LEU A 104 14.73 2.54 40.25
CA LEU A 104 16.05 2.21 39.70
C LEU A 104 17.09 1.90 40.78
N GLY A 105 16.61 1.47 41.93
CA GLY A 105 17.42 1.09 43.08
C GLY A 105 17.43 2.15 44.20
N PRO A 106 18.10 1.83 45.31
CA PRO A 106 18.00 2.60 46.55
C PRO A 106 18.42 4.07 46.42
N ILE A 107 19.36 4.36 45.51
CA ILE A 107 19.93 5.70 45.30
C ILE A 107 18.99 6.59 44.46
N CYS A 108 18.30 6.00 43.48
CA CYS A 108 17.42 6.71 42.57
C CYS A 108 15.99 6.86 43.13
N GLY A 109 15.61 5.99 44.07
CA GLY A 109 14.30 6.01 44.72
C GLY A 109 13.20 5.36 43.88
N VAL A 110 11.96 5.51 44.36
CA VAL A 110 10.73 5.06 43.67
C VAL A 110 10.11 6.26 42.98
N THR A 111 9.83 6.14 41.69
CA THR A 111 9.19 7.22 40.90
C THR A 111 8.11 6.68 39.99
N GLY A 112 7.28 7.59 39.49
CA GLY A 112 6.40 7.33 38.35
C GLY A 112 7.14 7.36 37.02
N PRO A 113 6.42 7.16 35.90
CA PRO A 113 6.98 7.15 34.55
C PRO A 113 7.47 8.53 34.07
N ASP A 114 7.03 9.63 34.69
CA ASP A 114 7.54 11.00 34.46
C ASP A 114 8.94 11.22 35.07
N GLY A 115 9.35 10.32 35.94
CA GLY A 115 10.61 10.35 36.65
C GLY A 115 10.74 11.49 37.67
N VAL A 116 9.62 12.08 38.09
CA VAL A 116 9.58 13.09 39.15
C VAL A 116 9.92 12.44 40.50
N GLY A 117 10.76 13.10 41.28
CA GLY A 117 11.26 12.57 42.55
C GLY A 117 12.51 11.69 42.42
N ASN A 118 13.03 11.49 41.20
CA ASN A 118 14.30 10.79 40.98
C ASN A 118 15.47 11.63 41.49
N SER A 119 16.51 10.98 42.01
CA SER A 119 17.75 11.65 42.42
C SER A 119 18.46 12.31 41.23
N ALA A 120 19.02 13.50 41.45
CA ALA A 120 19.67 14.29 40.38
C ALA A 120 20.90 13.59 39.75
N ILE A 121 21.50 12.64 40.47
CA ILE A 121 22.61 11.83 39.95
C ILE A 121 22.14 10.68 39.03
N CYS A 122 20.84 10.38 39.01
CA CYS A 122 20.24 9.33 38.20
C CYS A 122 19.69 9.91 36.89
N GLY A 123 20.57 10.39 36.03
CA GLY A 123 20.23 10.95 34.72
C GLY A 123 19.87 9.88 33.66
N GLY A 124 19.18 10.33 32.62
CA GLY A 124 18.82 9.55 31.45
C GLY A 124 20.02 9.18 30.59
N VAL A 125 20.05 7.93 30.13
CA VAL A 125 21.10 7.38 29.26
C VAL A 125 20.62 7.28 27.81
N ILE A 126 19.32 7.13 27.59
CA ILE A 126 18.72 6.98 26.25
C ILE A 126 18.33 8.35 25.69
N VAL A 127 17.59 9.14 26.46
CA VAL A 127 17.23 10.53 26.15
C VAL A 127 17.59 11.43 27.32
N LYS A 128 17.84 12.71 27.04
CA LYS A 128 18.12 13.71 28.09
C LYS A 128 16.92 13.81 29.05
N GLY A 129 17.20 13.71 30.35
CA GLY A 129 16.18 13.84 31.39
C GLY A 129 16.45 12.94 32.59
N SER A 130 15.40 12.58 33.31
CA SER A 130 15.46 11.64 34.44
C SER A 130 15.77 10.22 33.94
N GLY A 131 16.62 9.47 34.65
CA GLY A 131 16.90 8.07 34.39
C GLY A 131 15.70 7.15 34.65
N SER A 132 14.67 7.63 35.34
CA SER A 132 13.43 6.89 35.57
C SER A 132 12.29 7.29 34.63
N LEU A 133 12.58 8.12 33.63
CA LEU A 133 11.63 8.51 32.60
C LEU A 133 11.25 7.31 31.72
N LEU A 134 9.97 7.15 31.41
CA LEU A 134 9.52 6.24 30.36
C LEU A 134 9.88 6.83 28.99
N VAL A 135 10.52 6.02 28.14
CA VAL A 135 10.91 6.38 26.77
C VAL A 135 10.31 5.41 25.77
N GLY A 136 10.14 5.88 24.54
CA GLY A 136 9.68 5.08 23.42
C GLY A 136 10.58 5.21 22.20
N LYS A 137 10.41 4.29 21.24
CA LYS A 137 10.95 4.40 19.87
C LYS A 137 10.02 3.70 18.88
N ILE A 138 10.08 4.07 17.62
CA ILE A 138 9.32 3.45 16.53
C ILE A 138 10.29 2.63 15.67
N GLY A 139 9.99 1.36 15.43
CA GLY A 139 10.90 0.45 14.74
C GLY A 139 12.13 0.06 15.57
N GLU A 140 12.94 -0.83 15.01
CA GLU A 140 14.15 -1.31 15.70
C GLU A 140 15.29 -0.28 15.67
N GLU A 141 15.37 0.50 14.59
CA GLU A 141 16.44 1.49 14.35
C GLU A 141 16.00 2.95 14.61
N GLY A 142 14.74 3.20 14.99
CA GLY A 142 14.24 4.56 15.14
C GLY A 142 14.76 5.28 16.38
N ASP A 143 14.75 6.61 16.30
CA ASP A 143 15.27 7.51 17.34
C ASP A 143 14.39 7.46 18.60
N PRO A 144 14.98 7.29 19.80
CA PRO A 144 14.24 7.32 21.05
C PRO A 144 13.67 8.70 21.42
N PHE A 145 12.48 8.71 22.03
CA PHE A 145 11.82 9.91 22.52
C PHE A 145 11.27 9.76 23.94
N ALA A 146 11.11 10.89 24.63
CA ALA A 146 10.55 10.94 25.98
C ALA A 146 9.02 10.79 25.97
N ILE A 147 8.47 9.94 26.86
CA ILE A 147 7.02 9.74 27.03
C ILE A 147 6.54 10.24 28.38
N GLY A 148 7.23 9.91 29.47
CA GLY A 148 6.74 10.27 30.80
C GLY A 148 5.40 9.61 31.17
N SER A 149 4.56 10.32 31.93
CA SER A 149 3.20 9.88 32.27
C SER A 149 2.23 9.90 31.08
N GLY A 150 2.58 10.57 29.99
CA GLY A 150 1.88 10.45 28.73
C GLY A 150 2.19 11.56 27.74
N ILE A 151 2.04 11.24 26.46
CA ILE A 151 2.19 12.17 25.34
C ILE A 151 1.11 11.93 24.29
N GLN A 152 0.95 12.92 23.43
CA GLN A 152 0.34 12.72 22.12
C GLN A 152 1.43 12.91 21.07
N LEU A 153 1.52 11.99 20.11
CA LEU A 153 2.49 12.09 19.02
C LEU A 153 1.83 11.77 17.69
N THR A 154 2.27 12.45 16.63
CA THR A 154 1.98 12.06 15.24
C THR A 154 3.16 11.21 14.78
N ALA A 155 2.92 9.97 14.34
CA ALA A 155 4.03 9.11 13.93
C ALA A 155 4.66 9.64 12.63
N GLU A 156 5.99 9.75 12.59
CA GLU A 156 6.73 10.27 11.43
C GLU A 156 7.01 9.17 10.38
N GLU A 157 6.89 7.91 10.80
CA GLU A 157 7.12 6.71 10.02
C GLU A 157 6.21 5.55 10.47
N ASP A 158 6.12 4.51 9.62
CA ASP A 158 5.45 3.25 9.96
C ASP A 158 6.40 2.37 10.78
N GLY A 159 5.93 1.75 11.85
CA GLY A 159 6.78 0.86 12.62
C GLY A 159 6.13 0.33 13.89
N VAL A 160 6.75 -0.67 14.51
CA VAL A 160 6.29 -1.18 15.80
C VAL A 160 6.74 -0.22 16.91
N LEU A 161 5.85 0.13 17.82
CA LEU A 161 6.19 0.98 18.96
C LEU A 161 6.83 0.13 20.07
N PHE A 162 7.94 0.61 20.62
CA PHE A 162 8.66 -0.02 21.73
C PHE A 162 8.79 0.93 22.93
N PHE A 163 8.93 0.37 24.13
CA PHE A 163 9.10 1.11 25.38
C PHE A 163 10.31 0.65 26.19
N ASN A 164 10.94 1.55 26.94
CA ASN A 164 11.97 1.22 27.92
C ASN A 164 11.99 2.27 29.04
N VAL A 165 12.67 1.97 30.14
CA VAL A 165 13.05 2.98 31.13
C VAL A 165 14.37 3.63 30.70
N ASN A 166 14.46 4.95 30.85
CA ASN A 166 15.59 5.77 30.41
C ASN A 166 16.92 5.51 31.13
N GLY A 167 16.93 4.59 32.10
CA GLY A 167 18.07 4.33 32.98
C GLY A 167 19.00 3.24 32.45
N GLY A 168 20.28 3.35 32.82
CA GLY A 168 21.33 2.42 32.37
C GLY A 168 21.32 1.07 33.11
N LEU A 169 21.87 1.04 34.33
CA LEU A 169 22.13 -0.21 35.04
C LEU A 169 20.85 -0.83 35.64
N LYS A 170 20.48 -2.04 35.21
CA LYS A 170 19.22 -2.70 35.61
C LYS A 170 19.30 -3.52 36.91
N VAL A 171 20.45 -3.57 37.58
CA VAL A 171 20.77 -4.53 38.66
C VAL A 171 19.86 -4.41 39.89
N PHE A 172 19.47 -3.19 40.28
CA PHE A 172 18.61 -2.95 41.44
C PHE A 172 17.24 -2.38 41.06
N CYS A 173 16.86 -2.51 39.79
CA CYS A 173 15.60 -1.98 39.31
C CYS A 173 14.44 -2.90 39.71
N SER A 174 13.33 -2.33 40.15
CA SER A 174 12.12 -3.08 40.51
C SER A 174 10.85 -2.31 40.17
N GLY A 175 9.71 -3.02 40.13
CA GLY A 175 8.43 -2.43 39.76
C GLY A 175 8.24 -2.32 38.24
N GLN A 176 7.07 -1.79 37.86
CA GLN A 176 6.62 -1.75 36.48
C GLN A 176 5.60 -0.63 36.29
N VAL A 177 5.55 -0.11 35.07
CA VAL A 177 4.52 0.84 34.65
C VAL A 177 3.59 0.17 33.64
N LYS A 178 2.30 0.45 33.77
CA LYS A 178 1.26 0.10 32.82
C LYS A 178 1.24 1.20 31.76
N VAL A 179 1.45 0.83 30.51
CA VAL A 179 1.46 1.76 29.37
C VAL A 179 0.32 1.39 28.44
N THR A 180 -0.58 2.35 28.21
CA THR A 180 -1.69 2.25 27.27
C THR A 180 -1.39 3.13 26.06
N THR A 181 -1.42 2.52 24.88
CA THR A 181 -1.33 3.21 23.59
C THR A 181 -2.71 3.17 22.95
N ALA A 182 -3.29 4.34 22.71
CA ALA A 182 -4.55 4.51 22.02
C ALA A 182 -4.35 5.30 20.74
N VAL A 183 -5.05 4.93 19.67
CA VAL A 183 -5.15 5.81 18.50
C VAL A 183 -6.07 6.97 18.86
N LEU A 184 -5.56 8.20 18.79
CA LEU A 184 -6.43 9.37 18.86
C LEU A 184 -7.04 9.50 17.49
N SER A 185 -8.38 9.57 17.43
CA SER A 185 -9.23 9.61 16.24
C SER A 185 -8.43 9.64 14.95
N PRO A 186 -8.44 8.55 14.16
CA PRO A 186 -7.61 8.47 12.97
C PRO A 186 -7.77 9.77 12.16
N PRO A 187 -6.73 10.30 11.48
CA PRO A 187 -6.97 11.24 10.39
C PRO A 187 -8.15 10.69 9.58
N PRO A 188 -9.09 11.56 9.18
CA PRO A 188 -10.42 11.17 8.73
C PRO A 188 -10.27 9.90 7.92
N GLU A 189 -10.97 8.83 8.34
CA GLU A 189 -10.86 7.51 7.72
C GLU A 189 -10.68 7.69 6.22
N PRO A 190 -9.76 6.95 5.54
CA PRO A 190 -9.92 6.78 4.10
C PRO A 190 -11.35 6.32 3.94
N VAL A 191 -12.18 7.19 3.39
CA VAL A 191 -13.63 7.14 3.47
C VAL A 191 -14.01 5.69 3.20
N VAL A 192 -14.42 4.95 4.24
CA VAL A 192 -15.12 3.70 3.99
C VAL A 192 -16.26 4.16 3.13
N ALA A 193 -16.27 3.71 1.88
CA ALA A 193 -17.29 4.06 0.92
C ALA A 193 -18.63 3.55 1.46
N HIS A 194 -19.25 4.32 2.36
CA HIS A 194 -20.66 4.58 2.23
C HIS A 194 -20.82 4.95 0.77
N SER A 195 -21.55 4.12 0.03
CA SER A 195 -21.94 4.38 -1.35
C SER A 195 -22.42 5.83 -1.40
N ARG A 196 -21.55 6.76 -1.80
CA ARG A 196 -21.95 8.10 -2.17
C ARG A 196 -22.63 7.87 -3.49
N LYS A 197 -23.91 7.50 -3.41
CA LYS A 197 -24.71 7.16 -4.59
C LYS A 197 -24.62 8.37 -5.50
N SER A 198 -23.87 8.21 -6.56
CA SER A 198 -23.62 9.22 -7.56
C SER A 198 -24.87 9.38 -8.41
N ASP A 199 -24.97 10.49 -9.13
CA ASP A 199 -26.02 10.62 -10.12
C ASP A 199 -25.96 9.43 -11.08
N ILE A 200 -24.76 9.06 -11.56
CA ILE A 200 -24.53 8.00 -12.53
C ILE A 200 -24.86 6.57 -12.06
N ASP A 201 -25.04 6.34 -10.76
CA ASP A 201 -25.45 5.02 -10.23
C ASP A 201 -26.93 4.71 -10.54
N GLU A 202 -27.72 5.74 -10.86
CA GLU A 202 -29.10 5.58 -11.29
C GLU A 202 -29.18 5.45 -12.81
N LEU A 203 -29.39 4.24 -13.33
CA LEU A 203 -29.41 4.03 -14.77
C LEU A 203 -30.51 4.87 -15.46
N PRO A 204 -30.22 5.48 -16.63
CA PRO A 204 -31.20 6.24 -17.38
C PRO A 204 -32.38 5.34 -17.82
N ALA A 205 -33.57 5.93 -17.94
CA ALA A 205 -34.76 5.23 -18.42
C ALA A 205 -34.69 4.85 -19.91
N ILE A 206 -33.77 5.47 -20.67
CA ILE A 206 -33.54 5.20 -22.08
C ILE A 206 -33.02 3.77 -22.25
N LYS A 207 -33.76 2.96 -23.00
CA LYS A 207 -33.36 1.61 -23.37
C LYS A 207 -33.19 1.53 -24.88
N THR A 208 -31.96 1.34 -25.33
CA THR A 208 -31.71 1.02 -26.75
C THR A 208 -32.23 -0.37 -27.09
N LYS A 209 -32.52 -0.59 -28.37
CA LYS A 209 -32.90 -1.92 -28.86
C LYS A 209 -31.71 -2.87 -28.70
N PRO A 210 -31.93 -4.13 -28.27
CA PRO A 210 -30.86 -5.10 -28.16
C PRO A 210 -30.07 -5.26 -29.46
N ASN A 211 -28.74 -5.21 -29.37
CA ASN A 211 -27.82 -5.45 -30.47
C ASN A 211 -27.11 -6.79 -30.26
N LYS A 212 -27.64 -7.85 -30.88
CA LYS A 212 -27.13 -9.23 -30.72
C LYS A 212 -25.65 -9.41 -31.09
N ASN A 213 -25.10 -8.50 -31.90
CA ASN A 213 -23.71 -8.56 -32.36
C ASN A 213 -22.84 -7.50 -31.65
N ALA A 214 -23.22 -7.09 -30.45
CA ALA A 214 -22.41 -6.27 -29.54
C ALA A 214 -21.72 -7.15 -28.50
N TYR A 215 -20.40 -6.97 -28.34
CA TYR A 215 -19.56 -7.74 -27.42
C TYR A 215 -18.75 -6.79 -26.55
N ALA A 216 -18.50 -7.16 -25.31
CA ALA A 216 -17.66 -6.37 -24.43
C ALA A 216 -16.74 -7.20 -23.55
N ILE A 217 -15.54 -6.65 -23.30
CA ILE A 217 -14.68 -7.05 -22.18
C ILE A 217 -14.58 -5.84 -21.25
N VAL A 218 -14.98 -6.01 -20.00
CA VAL A 218 -15.02 -4.97 -18.97
C VAL A 218 -14.14 -5.41 -17.80
N ILE A 219 -13.06 -4.68 -17.56
CA ILE A 219 -12.01 -5.05 -16.60
C ILE A 219 -11.87 -3.97 -15.53
N GLY A 220 -11.95 -4.37 -14.26
CA GLY A 220 -11.76 -3.50 -13.10
C GLY A 220 -10.83 -4.12 -12.07
N ILE A 221 -9.62 -3.57 -11.91
CA ILE A 221 -8.62 -4.12 -10.98
C ILE A 221 -8.28 -3.05 -9.95
N GLU A 222 -8.85 -3.21 -8.76
CA GLU A 222 -8.66 -2.28 -7.64
C GLU A 222 -7.57 -2.77 -6.68
N GLN A 223 -7.44 -4.08 -6.52
CA GLN A 223 -6.46 -4.71 -5.65
C GLN A 223 -5.55 -5.62 -6.46
N TYR A 224 -4.27 -5.67 -6.10
CA TYR A 224 -3.24 -6.41 -6.82
C TYR A 224 -2.55 -7.41 -5.90
N ARG A 225 -2.21 -8.59 -6.42
CA ARG A 225 -1.51 -9.65 -5.69
C ARG A 225 -0.19 -9.16 -5.09
N GLN A 226 0.53 -8.31 -5.83
CA GLN A 226 1.80 -7.73 -5.42
C GLN A 226 1.65 -6.59 -4.38
N LYS A 227 0.45 -6.38 -3.82
CA LYS A 227 0.15 -5.31 -2.87
C LYS A 227 0.55 -3.93 -3.40
N LEU A 228 0.32 -3.70 -4.69
CA LEU A 228 0.43 -2.38 -5.30
C LEU A 228 -0.58 -1.42 -4.64
N PRO A 229 -0.41 -0.09 -4.79
CA PRO A 229 -1.44 0.86 -4.45
C PRO A 229 -2.80 0.44 -4.99
N ARG A 230 -3.87 0.82 -4.30
CA ARG A 230 -5.21 0.54 -4.80
C ARG A 230 -5.52 1.45 -5.98
N ALA A 231 -6.15 0.92 -7.00
CA ALA A 231 -6.77 1.74 -8.05
C ALA A 231 -8.23 1.98 -7.65
N ASP A 232 -8.46 2.95 -6.78
CA ASP A 232 -9.76 3.15 -6.15
C ASP A 232 -10.89 3.29 -7.18
N PHE A 233 -12.03 2.69 -6.82
CA PHE A 233 -13.27 2.59 -7.59
C PHE A 233 -13.18 1.72 -8.86
N ALA A 234 -12.03 1.14 -9.20
CA ALA A 234 -11.89 0.40 -10.45
C ALA A 234 -12.88 -0.78 -10.58
N VAL A 235 -13.17 -1.47 -9.47
CA VAL A 235 -14.13 -2.58 -9.45
C VAL A 235 -15.57 -2.09 -9.55
N SER A 236 -15.94 -1.03 -8.82
CA SER A 236 -17.30 -0.45 -8.88
C SER A 236 -17.57 0.15 -10.25
N ASP A 237 -16.58 0.84 -10.82
CA ASP A 237 -16.61 1.42 -12.16
C ASP A 237 -16.85 0.36 -13.25
N ALA A 238 -16.12 -0.76 -13.20
CA ALA A 238 -16.28 -1.86 -14.14
C ALA A 238 -17.67 -2.52 -14.01
N LYS A 239 -18.15 -2.74 -12.79
CA LYS A 239 -19.51 -3.27 -12.57
C LYS A 239 -20.56 -2.32 -13.13
N LEU A 240 -20.47 -1.02 -12.82
CA LEU A 240 -21.42 -0.04 -13.31
C LEU A 240 -21.39 0.06 -14.84
N MET A 241 -20.21 0.08 -15.46
CA MET A 241 -20.08 0.04 -16.92
C MET A 241 -20.80 -1.17 -17.52
N SER A 242 -20.63 -2.37 -16.94
CA SER A 242 -21.35 -3.56 -17.41
C SER A 242 -22.87 -3.42 -17.32
N GLU A 243 -23.38 -2.78 -16.26
CA GLU A 243 -24.81 -2.50 -16.12
C GLU A 243 -25.32 -1.53 -17.18
N TYR A 244 -24.57 -0.47 -17.50
CA TYR A 244 -24.91 0.43 -18.61
C TYR A 244 -24.95 -0.32 -19.93
N LEU A 245 -23.97 -1.17 -20.20
CA LEU A 245 -23.92 -1.92 -21.46
C LEU A 245 -25.15 -2.81 -21.64
N ILE A 246 -25.50 -3.57 -20.61
CA ILE A 246 -26.60 -4.54 -20.67
C ILE A 246 -27.96 -3.84 -20.62
N LYS A 247 -28.17 -2.96 -19.63
CA LYS A 247 -29.51 -2.43 -19.31
C LYS A 247 -29.87 -1.17 -20.11
N VAL A 248 -28.89 -0.43 -20.61
CA VAL A 248 -29.09 0.86 -21.31
C VAL A 248 -28.71 0.76 -22.78
N MET A 249 -27.55 0.16 -23.09
CA MET A 249 -26.96 0.10 -24.44
C MET A 249 -27.29 -1.17 -25.23
N GLY A 250 -28.11 -2.07 -24.66
CA GLY A 250 -28.66 -3.21 -25.38
C GLY A 250 -27.66 -4.32 -25.71
N TYR A 251 -26.55 -4.40 -24.98
CA TYR A 251 -25.60 -5.52 -25.11
C TYR A 251 -26.24 -6.79 -24.52
N PRO A 252 -26.21 -7.93 -25.22
CA PRO A 252 -26.60 -9.22 -24.65
C PRO A 252 -25.67 -9.56 -23.49
N GLU A 253 -26.23 -9.99 -22.35
CA GLU A 253 -25.47 -10.30 -21.14
C GLU A 253 -24.43 -11.40 -21.41
N GLU A 254 -24.78 -12.39 -22.23
CA GLU A 254 -23.90 -13.47 -22.67
C GLU A 254 -22.67 -13.01 -23.47
N ASN A 255 -22.73 -11.80 -24.04
CA ASN A 255 -21.64 -11.19 -24.81
C ASN A 255 -20.83 -10.17 -23.99
N VAL A 256 -21.12 -9.98 -22.70
CA VAL A 256 -20.41 -9.05 -21.81
C VAL A 256 -19.59 -9.83 -20.79
N VAL A 257 -18.27 -9.84 -20.96
CA VAL A 257 -17.34 -10.45 -20.01
C VAL A 257 -16.91 -9.39 -18.99
N VAL A 258 -17.10 -9.69 -17.70
CA VAL A 258 -16.66 -8.82 -16.60
C VAL A 258 -15.56 -9.50 -15.80
N LEU A 259 -14.38 -8.89 -15.73
CA LEU A 259 -13.22 -9.38 -14.99
C LEU A 259 -12.88 -8.39 -13.88
N VAL A 260 -12.87 -8.86 -12.62
CA VAL A 260 -12.55 -8.02 -11.47
C VAL A 260 -11.52 -8.67 -10.57
N ASN A 261 -10.55 -7.87 -10.10
CA ASN A 261 -9.48 -8.31 -9.19
C ASN A 261 -8.88 -9.68 -9.59
N ASP A 262 -9.01 -10.69 -8.74
CA ASP A 262 -8.41 -12.03 -8.88
C ASP A 262 -8.90 -12.83 -10.10
N HIS A 263 -10.01 -12.41 -10.73
CA HIS A 263 -10.49 -12.93 -12.02
C HIS A 263 -9.94 -12.16 -13.24
N ALA A 264 -8.97 -11.28 -13.04
CA ALA A 264 -8.33 -10.48 -14.07
C ALA A 264 -6.81 -10.70 -14.07
N ALA A 265 -6.37 -11.96 -13.96
CA ALA A 265 -4.95 -12.32 -14.07
C ALA A 265 -4.48 -12.26 -15.54
N LEU A 266 -3.17 -12.28 -15.77
CA LEU A 266 -2.62 -12.26 -17.14
C LEU A 266 -3.21 -13.37 -18.01
N GLY A 267 -3.40 -14.56 -17.44
CA GLY A 267 -4.05 -15.70 -18.12
C GLY A 267 -5.48 -15.39 -18.58
N ASP A 268 -6.24 -14.62 -17.81
CA ASP A 268 -7.59 -14.20 -18.18
C ASP A 268 -7.57 -13.20 -19.33
N PHE A 269 -6.63 -12.24 -19.33
CA PHE A 269 -6.47 -11.31 -20.44
C PHE A 269 -6.21 -12.07 -21.74
N VAL A 270 -5.25 -13.01 -21.73
CA VAL A 270 -4.93 -13.84 -22.89
C VAL A 270 -6.15 -14.66 -23.33
N LYS A 271 -6.84 -15.30 -22.39
CA LYS A 271 -8.06 -16.09 -22.67
C LYS A 271 -9.11 -15.23 -23.37
N TYR A 272 -9.42 -14.05 -22.87
CA TYR A 272 -10.56 -13.28 -23.38
C TYR A 272 -10.22 -12.47 -24.64
N PHE A 273 -9.05 -11.83 -24.70
CA PHE A 273 -8.64 -11.07 -25.89
C PHE A 273 -8.25 -11.95 -27.08
N GLU A 274 -7.57 -13.08 -26.84
CA GLU A 274 -6.98 -13.87 -27.93
C GLU A 274 -7.73 -15.16 -28.26
N LYS A 275 -8.68 -15.59 -27.42
CA LYS A 275 -9.50 -16.79 -27.68
C LYS A 275 -10.98 -16.48 -27.68
N TRP A 276 -11.52 -15.91 -26.61
CA TRP A 276 -12.95 -15.69 -26.51
C TRP A 276 -13.46 -14.69 -27.57
N LEU A 277 -12.84 -13.51 -27.71
CA LEU A 277 -13.26 -12.55 -28.73
C LEU A 277 -13.18 -13.12 -30.16
N PRO A 278 -12.06 -13.72 -30.62
CA PRO A 278 -12.00 -14.33 -31.95
C PRO A 278 -13.03 -15.43 -32.20
N ASN A 279 -13.44 -16.18 -31.17
CA ASN A 279 -14.42 -17.25 -31.30
C ASN A 279 -15.88 -16.78 -31.29
N ASN A 280 -16.16 -15.61 -30.72
CA ASN A 280 -17.53 -15.14 -30.50
C ASN A 280 -17.92 -13.96 -31.40
N VAL A 281 -16.97 -13.09 -31.77
CA VAL A 281 -17.26 -11.88 -32.54
C VAL A 281 -17.60 -12.23 -33.98
N GLU A 282 -18.86 -12.03 -34.35
CA GLU A 282 -19.34 -12.23 -35.71
C GLU A 282 -18.97 -11.06 -36.65
N LYS A 283 -18.99 -11.35 -37.95
CA LYS A 283 -18.72 -10.35 -39.00
C LYS A 283 -19.70 -9.18 -38.90
N GLY A 284 -19.16 -7.96 -38.83
CA GLY A 284 -19.96 -6.74 -38.71
C GLY A 284 -20.41 -6.41 -37.28
N GLY A 285 -19.96 -7.18 -36.28
CA GLY A 285 -20.21 -6.91 -34.87
C GLY A 285 -19.46 -5.67 -34.35
N THR A 286 -19.84 -5.22 -33.15
CA THR A 286 -19.19 -4.12 -32.42
C THR A 286 -18.54 -4.65 -31.15
N VAL A 287 -17.32 -4.19 -30.84
CA VAL A 287 -16.61 -4.60 -29.63
C VAL A 287 -16.31 -3.38 -28.76
N LEU A 288 -16.61 -3.47 -27.47
CA LEU A 288 -16.17 -2.51 -26.47
C LEU A 288 -15.16 -3.17 -25.52
N VAL A 289 -14.03 -2.50 -25.29
CA VAL A 289 -13.10 -2.87 -24.23
C VAL A 289 -13.08 -1.72 -23.24
N TYR A 290 -13.43 -2.00 -21.98
CA TYR A 290 -13.30 -1.05 -20.89
C TYR A 290 -12.27 -1.57 -19.89
N TYR A 291 -11.31 -0.74 -19.53
CA TYR A 291 -10.30 -1.06 -18.51
C TYR A 291 -10.21 0.05 -17.48
N SER A 292 -10.30 -0.32 -16.20
CA SER A 292 -10.10 0.54 -15.05
C SER A 292 -9.08 -0.13 -14.13
N GLY A 293 -7.94 0.51 -13.92
CA GLY A 293 -6.82 -0.10 -13.18
C GLY A 293 -5.47 0.54 -13.49
N HIS A 294 -4.40 -0.14 -13.11
CA HIS A 294 -3.03 0.36 -13.24
C HIS A 294 -2.45 0.15 -14.64
N GLY A 295 -1.81 1.19 -15.15
CA GLY A 295 -0.90 1.11 -16.30
C GLY A 295 0.55 1.24 -15.86
N ALA A 296 1.46 0.60 -16.58
CA ALA A 296 2.89 0.70 -16.34
C ALA A 296 3.67 0.77 -17.65
N PRO A 297 4.66 1.66 -17.78
CA PRO A 297 5.57 1.65 -18.91
C PRO A 297 6.67 0.60 -18.68
N SER A 298 7.12 -0.06 -19.75
CA SER A 298 8.34 -0.85 -19.71
C SER A 298 9.53 0.07 -19.45
N PRO A 299 10.37 -0.20 -18.43
CA PRO A 299 11.54 0.62 -18.16
C PRO A 299 12.62 0.49 -19.23
N LYS A 300 12.56 -0.54 -20.08
CA LYS A 300 13.54 -0.80 -21.14
C LYS A 300 13.15 -0.12 -22.46
N THR A 301 11.86 -0.17 -22.80
CA THR A 301 11.37 0.21 -24.13
C THR A 301 10.44 1.43 -24.10
N GLY A 302 9.85 1.74 -22.95
CA GLY A 302 8.80 2.76 -22.82
C GLY A 302 7.42 2.29 -23.27
N ASP A 303 7.27 1.03 -23.69
CA ASP A 303 5.99 0.48 -24.14
C ASP A 303 4.97 0.44 -23.00
N ALA A 304 3.71 0.72 -23.31
CA ALA A 304 2.64 0.77 -22.33
C ALA A 304 1.99 -0.60 -22.09
N TYR A 305 1.85 -0.98 -20.82
CA TYR A 305 1.22 -2.22 -20.38
C TYR A 305 0.03 -1.93 -19.46
N LEU A 306 -1.06 -2.68 -19.66
CA LEU A 306 -2.06 -2.87 -18.61
C LEU A 306 -1.49 -3.81 -17.57
N VAL A 307 -1.67 -3.50 -16.29
CA VAL A 307 -1.22 -4.34 -15.17
C VAL A 307 -2.38 -5.29 -14.80
N PRO A 308 -2.23 -6.61 -15.01
CA PRO A 308 -3.20 -7.60 -14.52
C PRO A 308 -3.15 -7.72 -12.99
N TYR A 309 -4.08 -8.44 -12.40
CA TYR A 309 -4.13 -8.65 -10.94
C TYR A 309 -2.83 -9.20 -10.35
N ASP A 310 -2.17 -10.08 -11.11
CA ASP A 310 -0.91 -10.71 -10.75
C ASP A 310 0.32 -10.06 -11.39
N GLY A 311 0.13 -8.89 -12.02
CA GLY A 311 1.19 -8.10 -12.61
C GLY A 311 2.17 -7.55 -11.56
N ASP A 312 3.46 -7.58 -11.91
CA ASP A 312 4.55 -6.96 -11.17
C ASP A 312 5.20 -5.88 -12.05
N PRO A 313 5.11 -4.59 -11.68
CA PRO A 313 5.76 -3.50 -12.42
C PRO A 313 7.29 -3.65 -12.59
N SER A 314 7.93 -4.45 -11.73
CA SER A 314 9.36 -4.79 -11.81
C SER A 314 9.66 -5.77 -12.95
N PHE A 315 8.67 -6.58 -13.34
CA PHE A 315 8.72 -7.58 -14.41
C PHE A 315 7.56 -7.36 -15.38
N ILE A 316 7.32 -6.09 -15.74
CA ILE A 316 6.11 -5.71 -16.48
C ILE A 316 6.06 -6.31 -17.88
N ALA A 317 7.22 -6.57 -18.50
CA ALA A 317 7.28 -7.20 -19.81
C ALA A 317 6.77 -8.65 -19.80
N GLU A 318 6.97 -9.36 -18.68
CA GLU A 318 6.59 -10.75 -18.49
C GLU A 318 5.21 -10.92 -17.85
N THR A 319 4.85 -10.00 -16.95
CA THR A 319 3.64 -10.10 -16.12
C THR A 319 2.53 -9.12 -16.52
N GLY A 320 2.84 -8.14 -17.36
CA GLY A 320 1.89 -7.17 -17.91
C GLY A 320 1.26 -7.62 -19.23
N TYR A 321 0.17 -6.97 -19.62
CA TYR A 321 -0.44 -7.14 -20.94
C TYR A 321 -0.24 -5.87 -21.77
N SER A 322 0.68 -5.90 -22.75
CA SER A 322 1.03 -4.71 -23.55
C SER A 322 -0.16 -4.21 -24.38
N LEU A 323 -0.32 -2.89 -24.48
CA LEU A 323 -1.35 -2.28 -25.35
C LEU A 323 -1.17 -2.68 -26.82
N GLN A 324 0.08 -2.83 -27.30
CA GLN A 324 0.38 -3.34 -28.63
C GLN A 324 -0.30 -4.70 -28.88
N ARG A 325 -0.03 -5.68 -28.02
CA ARG A 325 -0.62 -7.03 -28.09
C ARG A 325 -2.15 -6.98 -28.08
N MET A 326 -2.74 -6.10 -27.26
CA MET A 326 -4.18 -5.88 -27.26
C MET A 326 -4.69 -5.38 -28.61
N TYR A 327 -4.09 -4.31 -29.16
CA TYR A 327 -4.51 -3.74 -30.44
C TYR A 327 -4.32 -4.70 -31.60
N GLU A 328 -3.25 -5.50 -31.60
CA GLU A 328 -3.03 -6.56 -32.60
C GLU A 328 -4.07 -7.68 -32.50
N ALA A 329 -4.48 -8.08 -31.30
CA ALA A 329 -5.55 -9.06 -31.11
C ALA A 329 -6.90 -8.51 -31.59
N LEU A 330 -7.23 -7.28 -31.21
CA LEU A 330 -8.47 -6.61 -31.61
C LEU A 330 -8.52 -6.35 -33.12
N GLY A 331 -7.41 -5.96 -33.73
CA GLY A 331 -7.31 -5.66 -35.16
C GLY A 331 -7.56 -6.85 -36.09
N LYS A 332 -7.51 -8.08 -35.57
CA LYS A 332 -7.80 -9.33 -36.30
C LYS A 332 -9.28 -9.70 -36.30
N LEU A 333 -10.09 -9.05 -35.46
CA LEU A 333 -11.51 -9.37 -35.34
C LEU A 333 -12.30 -8.90 -36.57
N PRO A 334 -13.34 -9.64 -37.00
CA PRO A 334 -14.19 -9.25 -38.13
C PRO A 334 -15.22 -8.16 -37.73
N ALA A 335 -14.93 -7.36 -36.71
CA ALA A 335 -15.79 -6.32 -36.17
C ALA A 335 -15.82 -5.08 -37.08
N LYS A 336 -16.99 -4.45 -37.25
CA LYS A 336 -17.11 -3.18 -37.99
C LYS A 336 -16.53 -2.00 -37.19
N GLU A 337 -16.56 -2.09 -35.87
CA GLU A 337 -16.17 -1.03 -34.95
C GLU A 337 -15.70 -1.63 -33.64
N ILE A 338 -14.59 -1.10 -33.13
CA ILE A 338 -13.99 -1.48 -31.86
C ILE A 338 -13.71 -0.20 -31.08
N VAL A 339 -14.27 -0.09 -29.88
CA VAL A 339 -14.03 1.02 -28.97
C VAL A 339 -13.24 0.52 -27.78
N VAL A 340 -12.16 1.22 -27.42
CA VAL A 340 -11.35 0.93 -26.24
C VAL A 340 -11.40 2.14 -25.32
N ALA A 341 -11.89 1.98 -24.10
CA ALA A 341 -11.91 3.01 -23.07
C ALA A 341 -10.95 2.63 -21.93
N LEU A 342 -9.90 3.43 -21.74
CA LEU A 342 -8.84 3.18 -20.77
C LEU A 342 -8.88 4.23 -19.65
N ASP A 343 -9.36 3.84 -18.48
CA ASP A 343 -9.24 4.63 -17.26
C ASP A 343 -8.00 4.20 -16.46
N SER A 344 -6.84 4.45 -17.05
CA SER A 344 -5.53 4.13 -16.51
C SER A 344 -4.52 5.22 -16.84
N CYS A 345 -3.43 5.27 -16.08
CA CYS A 345 -2.28 6.12 -16.36
C CYS A 345 -1.11 5.21 -16.69
N PHE A 346 -0.25 5.61 -17.62
CA PHE A 346 0.95 4.84 -17.93
C PHE A 346 2.23 5.69 -17.76
N SER A 347 2.10 6.92 -17.25
CA SER A 347 3.18 7.91 -17.11
C SER A 347 4.27 7.51 -16.12
N GLY A 348 4.02 6.50 -15.28
CA GLY A 348 4.86 6.12 -14.15
C GLY A 348 4.86 7.11 -12.99
N ALA A 349 4.08 8.19 -13.07
CA ALA A 349 4.13 9.34 -12.15
C ALA A 349 3.08 9.30 -11.02
N GLY A 350 2.51 8.14 -10.69
CA GLY A 350 1.49 7.98 -9.64
C GLY A 350 0.05 7.97 -10.15
N GLY A 351 -0.92 8.05 -9.23
CA GLY A 351 -2.35 7.82 -9.50
C GLY A 351 -2.62 6.40 -9.99
N ARG A 352 -3.25 6.25 -11.16
CA ARG A 352 -3.42 4.92 -11.79
C ARG A 352 -2.18 4.45 -12.59
N SER A 353 -0.99 4.99 -12.36
CA SER A 353 0.27 4.44 -12.91
C SER A 353 1.17 3.89 -11.81
N VAL A 354 1.85 2.78 -12.11
CA VAL A 354 2.85 2.16 -11.21
C VAL A 354 4.15 1.88 -11.97
N ILE A 355 5.28 2.05 -11.28
CA ILE A 355 6.62 1.69 -11.75
C ILE A 355 7.36 0.93 -10.65
N ALA A 356 8.39 0.17 -11.00
CA ALA A 356 9.18 -0.53 -10.00
C ALA A 356 9.90 0.44 -9.04
N ARG A 357 10.10 -0.02 -7.80
CA ARG A 357 10.74 0.78 -6.75
C ARG A 357 12.13 1.25 -7.17
N GLY A 358 12.43 2.52 -6.94
CA GLY A 358 13.72 3.13 -7.24
C GLY A 358 13.91 3.58 -8.69
N MET A 359 12.93 3.34 -9.58
CA MET A 359 12.97 3.86 -10.95
C MET A 359 12.35 5.25 -11.05
N ARG A 360 12.80 6.03 -12.04
CA ARG A 360 12.20 7.32 -12.39
C ARG A 360 11.20 7.12 -13.53
N PRO A 361 10.09 7.88 -13.55
CA PRO A 361 9.15 7.83 -14.66
C PRO A 361 9.85 8.17 -15.99
N LEU A 362 9.63 7.35 -17.01
CA LEU A 362 10.05 7.66 -18.38
C LEU A 362 8.94 8.45 -19.07
N VAL A 363 9.32 9.42 -19.92
CA VAL A 363 8.36 10.06 -20.83
C VAL A 363 7.84 8.99 -21.78
N MET A 364 6.56 8.70 -21.67
CA MET A 364 5.92 7.73 -22.52
C MET A 364 5.71 8.25 -23.93
N ASN A 365 5.78 7.33 -24.89
CA ASN A 365 5.42 7.60 -26.27
C ASN A 365 4.11 6.87 -26.64
N LEU A 366 2.97 7.28 -26.05
CA LEU A 366 1.65 6.73 -26.42
C LEU A 366 1.32 6.94 -27.91
N GLN A 367 1.96 7.93 -28.55
CA GLN A 367 1.77 8.29 -29.96
C GLN A 367 2.85 7.66 -30.88
N GLY A 368 3.87 7.03 -30.30
CA GLY A 368 5.02 6.50 -31.03
C GLY A 368 4.78 5.12 -31.61
N GLY A 369 4.04 5.02 -32.71
CA GLY A 369 4.33 4.01 -33.72
C GLY A 369 3.44 2.76 -33.82
N LEU A 370 2.31 2.66 -33.10
CA LEU A 370 1.36 1.57 -33.33
C LEU A 370 0.28 1.98 -34.34
N PRO A 371 0.30 1.46 -35.58
CA PRO A 371 -0.78 1.69 -36.52
C PRO A 371 -2.04 1.00 -36.00
N LEU A 372 -2.97 1.78 -35.43
CA LEU A 372 -4.30 1.28 -35.08
C LEU A 372 -5.02 0.87 -36.36
N SER A 373 -5.66 -0.30 -36.33
CA SER A 373 -6.57 -0.72 -37.41
C SER A 373 -7.67 0.33 -37.61
N ARG A 374 -8.13 0.48 -38.86
CA ARG A 374 -9.09 1.52 -39.26
C ARG A 374 -10.42 1.52 -38.49
N ASN A 375 -10.77 0.41 -37.85
CA ASN A 375 -12.00 0.22 -37.08
C ASN A 375 -11.81 0.39 -35.56
N ILE A 376 -10.59 0.69 -35.08
CA ILE A 376 -10.32 0.86 -33.64
C ILE A 376 -10.31 2.34 -33.28
N THR A 377 -11.10 2.69 -32.26
CA THR A 377 -11.11 4.00 -31.61
C THR A 377 -10.77 3.83 -30.13
N VAL A 378 -9.85 4.63 -29.62
CA VAL A 378 -9.37 4.58 -28.22
C VAL A 378 -9.69 5.90 -27.53
N LEU A 379 -10.37 5.83 -26.39
CA LEU A 379 -10.47 6.90 -25.41
C LEU A 379 -9.58 6.55 -24.23
N SER A 380 -8.68 7.46 -23.86
CA SER A 380 -7.87 7.31 -22.66
C SER A 380 -8.10 8.46 -21.70
N ALA A 381 -8.03 8.17 -20.40
CA ALA A 381 -8.34 9.12 -19.34
C ALA A 381 -7.36 10.29 -19.23
N SER A 382 -6.13 10.14 -19.72
CA SER A 382 -5.06 11.13 -19.56
C SER A 382 -4.05 11.05 -20.72
N ALA A 383 -3.31 12.14 -20.96
CA ALA A 383 -2.15 12.13 -21.83
C ALA A 383 -1.00 11.31 -21.21
N GLY A 384 0.02 10.98 -22.02
CA GLY A 384 1.04 10.00 -21.63
C GLY A 384 1.93 10.37 -20.45
N ASP A 385 2.01 11.64 -20.09
CA ASP A 385 2.77 12.16 -18.96
C ASP A 385 1.88 12.56 -17.77
N GLN A 386 0.56 12.47 -17.93
CA GLN A 386 -0.43 12.95 -16.96
C GLN A 386 -0.93 11.85 -16.02
N ILE A 387 -1.60 12.27 -14.95
CA ILE A 387 -2.21 11.40 -13.94
C ILE A 387 -3.73 11.43 -14.14
N SER A 388 -4.35 10.25 -14.19
CA SER A 388 -5.79 10.01 -14.06
C SER A 388 -6.17 10.01 -12.59
N ALA A 389 -7.06 10.93 -12.23
CA ALA A 389 -7.56 11.12 -10.87
C ALA A 389 -8.81 10.29 -10.58
N THR A 390 -9.03 10.01 -9.30
CA THR A 390 -10.32 9.60 -8.75
C THR A 390 -11.21 10.83 -8.56
N TYR A 391 -12.52 10.61 -8.56
CA TYR A 391 -13.53 11.61 -8.21
C TYR A 391 -14.22 11.20 -6.91
N ASP A 392 -13.53 11.40 -5.78
CA ASP A 392 -13.93 10.88 -4.47
C ASP A 392 -15.32 11.35 -4.00
N GLU A 393 -15.73 12.57 -4.37
CA GLU A 393 -17.08 13.08 -4.09
C GLU A 393 -18.17 12.25 -4.78
N LYS A 394 -17.84 11.63 -5.92
CA LYS A 394 -18.73 10.82 -6.74
C LYS A 394 -18.48 9.32 -6.61
N GLY A 395 -17.40 8.88 -5.97
CA GLY A 395 -17.11 7.46 -5.77
C GLY A 395 -16.74 6.71 -7.05
N HIS A 396 -16.10 7.38 -8.01
CA HIS A 396 -15.72 6.81 -9.31
C HIS A 396 -14.36 7.35 -9.78
N GLY A 397 -13.74 6.71 -10.77
CA GLY A 397 -12.69 7.35 -11.57
C GLY A 397 -13.21 8.62 -12.27
N LEU A 398 -12.42 9.70 -12.32
CA LEU A 398 -12.87 10.98 -12.88
C LEU A 398 -13.28 10.86 -14.35
N PHE A 399 -12.50 10.10 -15.14
CA PHE A 399 -12.83 9.81 -16.52
C PHE A 399 -14.08 8.93 -16.63
N THR A 400 -14.14 7.83 -15.87
CA THR A 400 -15.31 6.95 -15.87
C THR A 400 -16.60 7.68 -15.49
N TYR A 401 -16.55 8.57 -14.50
CA TYR A 401 -17.69 9.38 -14.09
C TYR A 401 -18.26 10.18 -15.27
N PHE A 402 -17.40 10.94 -15.97
CA PHE A 402 -17.86 11.75 -17.09
C PHE A 402 -18.16 10.94 -18.35
N LEU A 403 -17.54 9.77 -18.55
CA LEU A 403 -17.91 8.84 -19.60
C LEU A 403 -19.36 8.36 -19.43
N LEU A 404 -19.69 7.82 -18.25
CA LEU A 404 -21.05 7.35 -17.96
C LEU A 404 -22.06 8.50 -17.90
N LYS A 405 -21.66 9.65 -17.37
CA LYS A 405 -22.52 10.85 -17.38
C LYS A 405 -22.80 11.35 -18.80
N GLY A 406 -21.85 11.25 -19.71
CA GLY A 406 -22.04 11.58 -21.12
C GLY A 406 -23.02 10.63 -21.81
N ILE A 407 -22.96 9.33 -21.50
CA ILE A 407 -23.91 8.32 -21.99
C ILE A 407 -25.35 8.57 -21.50
N ARG A 408 -25.53 9.37 -20.44
CA ARG A 408 -26.87 9.78 -19.99
C ARG A 408 -27.37 11.09 -20.57
N ASN A 409 -26.48 11.87 -21.16
CA ASN A 409 -26.81 13.22 -21.56
C ASN A 409 -27.57 13.18 -22.88
N GLU A 410 -28.80 13.70 -22.89
CA GLU A 410 -29.66 13.74 -24.09
C GLU A 410 -29.08 14.63 -25.21
N ASP A 411 -28.15 15.54 -24.88
CA ASP A 411 -27.41 16.32 -25.88
C ASP A 411 -26.29 15.51 -26.55
N VAL A 412 -25.88 14.38 -25.95
CA VAL A 412 -24.82 13.48 -26.45
C VAL A 412 -25.42 12.23 -27.10
N VAL A 413 -26.49 11.70 -26.52
CA VAL A 413 -27.18 10.51 -27.01
C VAL A 413 -28.31 10.93 -27.94
N ARG A 414 -28.26 10.45 -29.19
CA ARG A 414 -29.30 10.76 -30.17
C ARG A 414 -30.65 10.13 -29.79
N PRO A 415 -31.77 10.62 -30.36
CA PRO A 415 -33.10 10.03 -30.11
C PRO A 415 -33.21 8.53 -30.46
N ASP A 416 -32.37 8.03 -31.37
CA ASP A 416 -32.29 6.60 -31.73
C ASP A 416 -31.38 5.79 -30.77
N GLY A 417 -30.82 6.45 -29.76
CA GLY A 417 -29.91 5.91 -28.76
C GLY A 417 -28.46 5.72 -29.24
N SER A 418 -28.12 6.18 -30.45
CA SER A 418 -26.75 6.13 -30.96
C SER A 418 -25.88 7.25 -30.41
N ILE A 419 -24.59 6.96 -30.22
CA ILE A 419 -23.60 7.92 -29.70
C ILE A 419 -22.49 8.04 -30.75
N LYS A 420 -22.17 9.28 -31.14
CA LYS A 420 -20.97 9.55 -31.95
C LYS A 420 -19.81 9.79 -31.02
N MET A 421 -18.66 9.20 -31.33
CA MET A 421 -17.51 9.28 -30.44
C MET A 421 -16.99 10.71 -30.27
N ASP A 422 -17.03 11.53 -31.33
CA ASP A 422 -16.62 12.93 -31.26
C ASP A 422 -17.52 13.76 -30.32
N ASP A 423 -18.83 13.51 -30.33
CA ASP A 423 -19.79 14.20 -29.46
C ASP A 423 -19.55 13.79 -27.99
N LEU A 424 -19.37 12.49 -27.74
CA LEU A 424 -19.08 11.97 -26.40
C LEU A 424 -17.72 12.50 -25.88
N PHE A 425 -16.69 12.48 -26.71
CA PHE A 425 -15.38 13.01 -26.34
C PHE A 425 -15.41 14.54 -26.12
N GLY A 426 -16.15 15.27 -26.94
CA GLY A 426 -16.40 16.70 -26.80
C GLY A 426 -17.10 17.06 -25.48
N TYR A 427 -17.92 16.15 -24.94
CA TYR A 427 -18.49 16.28 -23.60
C TYR A 427 -17.48 15.92 -22.48
N ILE A 428 -16.77 14.80 -22.62
CA ILE A 428 -15.88 14.27 -21.57
C ILE A 428 -14.70 15.21 -21.31
N LYS A 429 -13.97 15.60 -22.36
CA LYS A 429 -12.70 16.33 -22.26
C LYS A 429 -12.80 17.61 -21.41
N PRO A 430 -13.68 18.59 -21.71
CA PRO A 430 -13.72 19.85 -20.97
C PRO A 430 -14.16 19.65 -19.50
N GLN A 431 -14.96 18.63 -19.21
CA GLN A 431 -15.41 18.33 -17.85
C GLN A 431 -14.27 17.77 -17.00
N VAL A 432 -13.54 16.78 -17.52
CA VAL A 432 -12.38 16.17 -16.85
C VAL A 432 -11.30 17.22 -16.60
N GLU A 433 -10.90 17.98 -17.63
CA GLU A 433 -9.88 19.04 -17.50
C GLU A 433 -10.28 20.11 -16.48
N ARG A 434 -11.56 20.49 -16.44
CA ARG A 434 -12.07 21.48 -15.49
C ARG A 434 -12.02 20.96 -14.06
N ILE A 435 -12.44 19.73 -13.81
CA ILE A 435 -12.48 19.15 -12.47
C ILE A 435 -11.08 18.84 -11.96
N ALA A 436 -10.24 18.20 -12.77
CA ALA A 436 -8.83 17.94 -12.49
C ALA A 436 -8.12 19.21 -12.00
N ARG A 437 -8.21 20.29 -12.79
CA ARG A 437 -7.59 21.58 -12.44
C ARG A 437 -8.19 22.21 -11.19
N LYS A 438 -9.53 22.25 -11.07
CA LYS A 438 -10.20 23.03 -10.00
C LYS A 438 -10.22 22.32 -8.64
N GLN A 439 -10.39 21.00 -8.61
CA GLN A 439 -10.55 20.24 -7.37
C GLN A 439 -9.25 19.58 -6.92
N TYR A 440 -8.42 19.13 -7.87
CA TYR A 440 -7.25 18.31 -7.57
C TYR A 440 -5.92 19.00 -7.87
N ASN A 441 -5.95 20.22 -8.42
CA ASN A 441 -4.77 21.00 -8.81
C ASN A 441 -3.78 20.17 -9.66
N ASN A 442 -4.32 19.31 -10.54
CA ASN A 442 -3.56 18.47 -11.45
C ASN A 442 -4.00 18.68 -12.91
N GLU A 443 -3.20 18.19 -13.84
CA GLU A 443 -3.56 18.12 -15.26
C GLU A 443 -4.00 16.71 -15.62
N GLN A 444 -5.20 16.61 -16.20
CA GLN A 444 -5.73 15.39 -16.79
C GLN A 444 -6.49 15.76 -18.06
N THR A 445 -5.91 15.42 -19.21
CA THR A 445 -6.47 15.68 -20.53
C THR A 445 -6.76 14.35 -21.22
N PRO A 446 -8.04 13.93 -21.28
CA PRO A 446 -8.44 12.76 -22.04
C PRO A 446 -8.00 12.85 -23.50
N GLN A 447 -7.65 11.70 -24.09
CA GLN A 447 -7.26 11.60 -25.50
C GLN A 447 -8.23 10.72 -26.27
N LEU A 448 -8.48 11.09 -27.53
CA LEU A 448 -9.19 10.29 -28.52
C LEU A 448 -8.21 9.93 -29.64
N MET A 449 -7.98 8.64 -29.86
CA MET A 449 -7.09 8.12 -30.91
C MET A 449 -7.87 7.16 -31.81
N GLY A 450 -7.55 7.10 -33.10
CA GLY A 450 -8.23 6.23 -34.05
C GLY A 450 -8.15 6.77 -35.47
N ALA A 451 -8.62 5.98 -36.43
CA ALA A 451 -8.63 6.41 -37.83
C ALA A 451 -9.64 7.55 -38.00
N LYS A 452 -9.15 8.75 -38.32
CA LYS A 452 -9.99 9.82 -38.86
C LYS A 452 -10.76 9.25 -40.04
N LYS A 453 -12.10 9.25 -39.95
CA LYS A 453 -12.93 9.05 -41.14
C LYS A 453 -12.68 10.26 -42.04
N ASN A 454 -11.92 10.06 -43.11
CA ASN A 454 -11.83 11.02 -44.20
C ASN A 454 -13.20 11.22 -44.85
#